data_AF-A0A1I4DTF0-F1
#
_entry.id   AF-A0A1I4DTF0-F1
#
_cell.length_a   1.000
_cell.length_b   1.000
_cell.length_c   1.000
_cell.angle_alpha   90.00
_cell.angle_beta   90.00
_cell.angle_gamma   90.00
#
_symmetry.space_group_name_H-M   'P 1'
#
loop_
_entity.id
_entity.type
_entity.pdbx_description
1 polymer ?
#
loop_
_entity_poly.entity_id
_entity_poly.type
_entity_poly.pdbx_seq_one_letter_code
_entity_poly.pdbx_strand_id
1 'polypeptide(L)'
;MAGLILSPDDRGHFLALMRRQLNSAVHRRLNVLLLLDDGWTPARIAAALYLDESSVAEHRTLYSERGRAGVESLAYPGRVSRLSAAQRAALSEWI
;
A
#
# COMPACT_ATOMS: atom_id res chain seq x y z
N MET A 1 16.08 -1.53 15.43
CA MET A 1 16.05 -0.14 15.92
C MET A 1 14.87 0.54 15.25
N ALA A 2 13.71 0.57 15.92
CA ALA A 2 12.48 1.16 15.38
C ALA A 2 12.64 2.67 15.12
N GLY A 3 12.08 3.18 14.01
CA GLY A 3 12.02 4.60 13.68
C GLY A 3 13.08 5.14 12.72
N LEU A 4 13.78 4.29 11.96
CA LEU A 4 14.75 4.74 10.95
C LEU A 4 14.18 4.81 9.53
N ILE A 5 13.05 4.14 9.27
CA ILE A 5 12.46 4.07 7.92
C ILE A 5 11.13 4.80 7.87
N LEU A 6 10.31 4.69 8.92
CA LEU A 6 9.03 5.39 9.01
C LEU A 6 9.13 6.59 9.94
N SER A 7 8.43 7.68 9.58
CA SER A 7 8.16 8.73 10.56
C SER A 7 7.33 8.16 11.73
N PRO A 8 7.46 8.69 12.96
CA PRO A 8 6.63 8.22 14.09
C PRO A 8 5.13 8.30 13.82
N ASP A 9 4.70 9.34 13.09
CA ASP A 9 3.31 9.54 12.71
C ASP A 9 2.84 8.48 11.69
N ASP A 10 3.66 8.19 10.67
CA ASP A 10 3.38 7.17 9.66
C ASP A 10 3.31 5.78 10.27
N ARG A 11 4.25 5.49 11.17
CA ARG A 11 4.29 4.22 11.90
C ARG A 11 3.04 4.03 12.76
N GLY A 12 2.62 5.07 13.50
CA GLY A 12 1.40 5.05 14.30
C GLY A 12 0.16 4.82 13.44
N HIS A 13 0.05 5.54 12.32
CA HIS A 13 -1.02 5.39 11.34
C HIS A 13 -1.08 3.98 10.75
N PHE A 14 0.04 3.43 10.28
CA PHE A 14 0.10 2.10 9.70
C PHE A 14 -0.26 1.00 10.72
N LEU A 15 0.19 1.12 11.97
CA LEU A 15 -0.20 0.19 13.03
C LEU A 15 -1.69 0.23 13.34
N ALA A 16 -2.32 1.40 13.31
CA ALA A 16 -3.77 1.53 13.46
C ALA A 16 -4.50 0.92 12.25
N LEU A 17 -3.99 1.15 11.04
CA LEU A 17 -4.57 0.68 9.79
C LEU A 17 -4.55 -0.86 9.72
N MET A 18 -3.45 -1.49 10.14
CA MET A 18 -3.27 -2.94 10.20
C MET A 18 -4.32 -3.71 11.03
N ARG A 19 -5.03 -3.02 11.94
CA ARG A 19 -6.10 -3.61 12.76
C ARG A 19 -7.47 -3.60 12.07
N ARG A 20 -7.54 -3.09 10.84
CA ARG A 20 -8.77 -2.95 10.05
C ARG A 20 -8.77 -3.95 8.90
N GLN A 21 -9.96 -4.23 8.36
CA GLN A 21 -10.08 -4.95 7.09
C GLN A 21 -9.52 -4.08 5.96
N LEU A 22 -8.50 -4.57 5.25
CA LEU A 22 -7.84 -3.89 4.14
C LEU A 22 -7.73 -4.80 2.92
N ASN A 23 -7.48 -4.19 1.77
CA ASN A 23 -7.02 -4.94 0.61
C ASN A 23 -5.69 -5.65 0.93
N SER A 24 -5.54 -6.90 0.48
CA SER A 24 -4.37 -7.72 0.78
C SER A 24 -3.05 -7.14 0.28
N ALA A 25 -3.06 -6.42 -0.86
CA ALA A 25 -1.86 -5.77 -1.39
C ALA A 25 -1.40 -4.62 -0.49
N VAL A 26 -2.34 -3.80 -0.01
CA VAL A 26 -2.04 -2.72 0.95
C VAL A 26 -1.53 -3.31 2.26
N HIS A 27 -2.21 -4.31 2.80
CA HIS A 27 -1.81 -4.99 4.03
C HIS A 27 -0.38 -5.57 3.95
N ARG A 28 -0.03 -6.17 2.80
CA ARG A 28 1.32 -6.71 2.55
C ARG A 28 2.39 -5.62 2.50
N ARG A 29 2.12 -4.48 1.87
CA ARG A 29 3.05 -3.33 1.85
C ARG A 29 3.28 -2.76 3.25
N LEU A 30 2.20 -2.61 4.03
CA LEU A 30 2.28 -2.14 5.42
C LEU A 30 3.13 -3.07 6.28
N ASN A 31 2.92 -4.39 6.18
CA ASN A 31 3.75 -5.38 6.89
C ASN A 31 5.24 -5.25 6.54
N VAL A 32 5.56 -5.11 5.25
CA VAL A 32 6.95 -4.92 4.82
C VAL A 32 7.57 -3.69 5.48
N LEU A 33 6.88 -2.55 5.44
CA LEU A 33 7.40 -1.29 5.98
C LEU A 33 7.56 -1.32 7.50
N LEU A 34 6.60 -1.90 8.22
CA LEU A 34 6.67 -2.04 9.67
C LEU A 34 7.81 -2.96 10.11
N LEU A 35 8.00 -4.10 9.42
CA LEU A 35 9.10 -5.03 9.73
C LEU A 35 10.47 -4.43 9.39
N LEU A 36 10.56 -3.69 8.27
CA LEU A 36 11.74 -2.93 7.91
C LEU A 36 12.08 -1.90 8.99
N ASP A 37 11.08 -1.17 9.47
CA ASP A 37 11.26 -0.20 10.54
C ASP A 37 11.69 -0.88 11.86
N ASP A 38 11.14 -2.06 12.17
CA ASP A 38 11.57 -2.87 13.33
C ASP A 38 13.02 -3.40 13.19
N GLY A 39 13.63 -3.27 12.01
CA GLY A 39 15.03 -3.61 11.73
C GLY A 39 15.22 -5.00 11.15
N TRP A 40 14.17 -5.60 10.58
CA TRP A 40 14.31 -6.88 9.88
C TRP A 40 15.04 -6.67 8.55
N THR A 41 15.86 -7.65 8.18
CA THR A 41 16.54 -7.65 6.88
C THR A 41 15.54 -7.98 5.77
N PRO A 42 15.77 -7.49 4.53
CA PRO A 42 14.91 -7.83 3.38
C PRO A 42 14.73 -9.33 3.18
N ALA A 43 15.81 -10.12 3.25
CA ALA A 43 15.75 -11.59 3.18
C ALA A 43 14.82 -12.22 4.23
N ARG A 44 14.88 -11.74 5.48
CA ARG A 44 14.01 -12.25 6.55
C ARG A 44 12.54 -11.90 6.31
N ILE A 45 12.27 -10.70 5.83
CA ILE A 45 10.91 -10.24 5.51
C ILE A 45 10.35 -11.04 4.33
N ALA A 46 11.14 -11.20 3.26
CA ALA A 46 10.80 -11.96 2.07
C ALA A 46 10.41 -13.40 2.43
N ALA A 47 11.22 -14.07 3.25
CA ALA A 47 10.92 -15.41 3.76
C ALA A 47 9.63 -15.45 4.61
N ALA A 48 9.46 -14.50 5.54
CA ALA A 48 8.31 -14.50 6.45
C ALA A 48 6.98 -14.16 5.78
N LEU A 49 7.00 -13.35 4.71
CA LEU A 49 5.82 -12.90 4.00
C LEU A 49 5.57 -13.64 2.67
N TYR A 50 6.44 -14.62 2.36
CA TYR A 50 6.43 -15.38 1.10
C TYR A 50 6.49 -14.47 -0.13
N LEU A 51 7.50 -13.60 -0.16
CA LEU A 51 7.77 -12.64 -1.23
C LEU A 51 9.19 -12.81 -1.76
N ASP A 52 9.44 -12.20 -2.92
CA ASP A 52 10.80 -11.97 -3.39
C ASP A 52 11.43 -10.78 -2.64
N GLU A 53 12.75 -10.81 -2.43
CA GLU A 53 13.47 -9.69 -1.82
C GLU A 53 13.34 -8.38 -2.62
N SER A 54 13.18 -8.48 -3.94
CA SER A 54 12.89 -7.32 -4.81
C SER A 54 11.56 -6.64 -4.47
N SER A 55 10.53 -7.41 -4.12
CA SER A 55 9.23 -6.86 -3.70
C SER A 55 9.35 -6.05 -2.40
N VAL A 56 10.25 -6.46 -1.50
CA VAL A 56 10.54 -5.69 -0.27
C VAL A 56 11.15 -4.35 -0.61
N ALA A 57 12.12 -4.32 -1.54
CA ALA A 57 12.74 -3.09 -2.01
C ALA A 57 11.74 -2.17 -2.72
N GLU A 58 10.89 -2.72 -3.59
CA GLU A 58 9.84 -1.96 -4.30
C GLU A 58 8.87 -1.28 -3.33
N HIS A 59 8.42 -1.98 -2.28
CA HIS A 59 7.53 -1.38 -1.27
C HIS A 59 8.20 -0.24 -0.51
N ARG A 60 9.49 -0.38 -0.19
CA ARG A 60 10.28 0.70 0.42
C ARG A 60 10.40 1.89 -0.52
N THR A 61 10.72 1.67 -1.79
CA THR A 61 10.80 2.72 -2.81
C THR A 61 9.46 3.43 -2.98
N LEU A 62 8.36 2.68 -3.07
CA LEU A 62 7.00 3.23 -3.17
C LEU A 62 6.69 4.19 -2.02
N TYR A 63 7.04 3.81 -0.79
CA TYR A 63 6.87 4.67 0.38
C TYR A 63 7.75 5.92 0.30
N SER A 64 9.04 5.78 -0.04
CA SER A 64 9.96 6.91 -0.17
C SER A 64 9.51 7.93 -1.22
N GLU A 65 8.93 7.47 -2.33
CA GLU A 65 8.51 8.34 -3.44
C GLU A 65 7.13 8.97 -3.24
N ARG A 66 6.19 8.23 -2.64
CA ARG A 66 4.76 8.59 -2.65
C ARG A 66 4.12 8.64 -1.26
N GLY A 67 4.89 8.39 -0.21
CA GLY A 67 4.44 8.37 1.17
C GLY A 67 3.28 7.41 1.40
N ARG A 68 2.45 7.72 2.41
CA ARG A 68 1.26 6.93 2.78
C ARG A 68 0.30 6.72 1.60
N ALA A 69 0.04 7.78 0.84
CA ALA A 69 -0.89 7.73 -0.29
C ALA A 69 -0.47 6.68 -1.32
N GLY A 70 0.83 6.55 -1.61
CA GLY A 70 1.34 5.50 -2.50
C GLY A 70 1.13 4.09 -1.94
N VAL A 71 1.46 3.89 -0.66
CA VAL A 71 1.34 2.58 0.01
C VAL A 71 -0.11 2.11 0.06
N GLU A 72 -1.02 3.02 0.39
CA GLU A 72 -2.47 2.76 0.52
C GLU A 72 -3.19 2.73 -0.83
N SER A 73 -2.58 3.27 -1.89
CA SER A 73 -3.20 3.26 -3.21
C SER A 73 -3.38 1.84 -3.76
N LEU A 74 -4.58 1.57 -4.24
CA LEU A 74 -4.84 0.41 -5.07
C LEU A 74 -4.46 0.78 -6.50
N ALA A 75 -3.43 0.11 -7.03
CA ALA A 75 -2.97 0.26 -8.41
C ALA A 75 -3.95 -0.34 -9.44
N TYR A 76 -5.24 -0.43 -9.11
CA TYR A 76 -6.31 -0.59 -10.08
C TYR A 76 -6.91 0.79 -10.35
N PRO A 77 -6.28 1.62 -11.20
CA PRO A 77 -7.07 2.61 -11.89
C PRO A 77 -8.10 1.78 -12.66
N GLY A 78 -9.36 1.83 -12.26
CA GLY A 78 -10.42 1.14 -12.98
C GLY A 78 -10.26 1.41 -14.48
N ARG A 79 -10.64 0.44 -15.32
CA ARG A 79 -10.59 0.65 -16.77
C ARG A 79 -11.41 1.91 -17.08
N VAL A 80 -10.89 2.79 -17.95
CA VAL A 80 -11.65 3.95 -18.42
C VAL A 80 -13.02 3.47 -18.87
N SER A 81 -14.08 4.12 -18.35
CA SER A 81 -15.45 3.74 -18.68
C SER A 81 -15.61 3.69 -20.20
N ARG A 82 -16.21 2.61 -20.72
CA ARG A 82 -16.59 2.53 -22.13
C ARG A 82 -17.70 3.52 -22.49
N LEU A 83 -18.35 4.11 -21.48
CA LEU A 83 -19.42 5.06 -21.66
C LEU A 83 -18.85 6.43 -22.05
N SER A 84 -19.44 7.02 -23.09
CA SER A 84 -19.24 8.44 -23.41
C SER A 84 -19.71 9.33 -22.24
N ALA A 85 -19.37 10.61 -22.28
CA ALA A 85 -19.88 11.57 -21.29
C ALA A 85 -21.42 11.61 -21.28
N ALA A 86 -22.06 11.58 -22.46
CA ALA A 86 -23.51 11.57 -22.60
C ALA A 86 -24.15 10.30 -22.01
N GLN A 87 -23.53 9.14 -22.22
CA GLN A 87 -24.02 7.88 -21.65
C GLN A 87 -23.90 7.83 -20.11
N ARG A 88 -22.87 8.47 -19.54
CA ARG A 88 -22.73 8.61 -18.08
C ARG A 88 -23.78 9.54 -17.49
N ALA A 89 -24.10 10.64 -18.16
CA ALA A 89 -25.17 11.55 -17.74
C ALA A 89 -26.53 10.85 -17.78
N ALA A 90 -26.86 10.18 -18.88
CA ALA A 90 -28.11 9.44 -19.01
C ALA A 90 -28.25 8.31 -17.98
N LEU A 91 -27.16 7.60 -17.66
CA LEU A 91 -27.17 6.59 -16.60
C LEU A 91 -27.37 7.22 -15.21
N SER A 92 -26.77 8.38 -14.94
CA SER A 92 -26.92 9.08 -13.66
C SER A 92 -28.33 9.63 -13.43
N GLU A 93 -29.09 9.89 -14.49
CA GLU A 93 -30.50 10.30 -14.39
C GLU A 93 -31.45 9.11 -14.22
N TRP A 94 -31.02 7.90 -14.61
CA TRP A 94 -31.82 6.68 -14.54
C TRP A 94 -31.80 6.00 -13.17
N ILE A 95 -30.73 6.19 -12.39
CA ILE A 95 -30.57 5.68 -11.01
C ILE A 95 -31.10 6.71 -10.02
#